data_AF-A0A833XUE1-F1
#
_entry.id   AF-A0A833XUE1-F1
#
_cell.length_a   1.000
_cell.length_b   1.000
_cell.length_c   1.000
_cell.angle_alpha   90.00
_cell.angle_beta   90.00
_cell.angle_gamma   90.00
#
_symmetry.space_group_name_H-M   'P 1'
#
loop_
_entity.id
_entity.type
_entity.pdbx_description
1 polymer ?
#
loop_
_entity_poly.entity_id
_entity_poly.type
_entity_poly.pdbx_seq_one_letter_code
_entity_poly.pdbx_strand_id
1 'polypeptide(L)'
;ISQNIRFVLSFSVHSIVKRLHISRWNQGTHLQKPSHINPAMPFLSKLPLVLFLSSLFLHAAIAELVCENLPNNVCAFSISSSGKRCLLETSVACDHGKVEYQCKTSEVLVNGITEYIETDKCVEACGVERNTVGISSDALLDPKATAMLCSPDCYQMCPNIVDLYFNLAAGEGGYLPDLCEKQRANPHRSMSELLGSGVAPGPISGSPSRKLYETVPLYISEAAAPL
;
A
#
# COMPACT_ATOMS: atom_id res chain seq x y z
N ILE A 1 6.98 -19.39 -12.69
CA ILE A 1 7.56 -20.53 -11.95
C ILE A 1 8.85 -20.17 -11.20
N SER A 2 9.71 -19.30 -11.72
CA SER A 2 11.00 -18.95 -11.08
C SER A 2 10.90 -18.17 -9.74
N GLN A 3 9.94 -17.25 -9.59
CA GLN A 3 9.86 -16.41 -8.39
C GLN A 3 9.16 -17.09 -7.19
N ASN A 4 8.14 -17.92 -7.43
CA ASN A 4 7.52 -18.73 -6.38
C ASN A 4 8.53 -19.69 -5.74
N ILE A 5 9.45 -20.26 -6.54
CA ILE A 5 10.52 -21.12 -6.01
C ILE A 5 11.48 -20.30 -5.12
N ARG A 6 11.83 -19.07 -5.53
CA ARG A 6 12.71 -18.19 -4.73
C ARG A 6 12.06 -17.74 -3.42
N PHE A 7 10.76 -17.44 -3.44
CA PHE A 7 10.00 -17.08 -2.24
C PHE A 7 9.94 -18.26 -1.25
N VAL A 8 9.63 -19.47 -1.74
CA VAL A 8 9.62 -20.70 -0.93
C VAL A 8 11.00 -21.02 -0.35
N LEU A 9 12.08 -20.78 -1.12
CA LEU A 9 13.44 -20.95 -0.63
C LEU A 9 13.80 -19.92 0.46
N SER A 10 13.36 -18.66 0.34
CA SER A 10 13.58 -17.64 1.38
C SER A 10 12.89 -17.99 2.71
N PHE A 11 11.63 -18.44 2.67
CA PHE A 11 10.90 -18.94 3.85
C PHE A 11 11.56 -20.18 4.46
N SER A 12 12.09 -21.06 3.63
CA SER A 12 12.81 -22.27 4.07
C SER A 12 14.12 -21.91 4.75
N VAL A 13 14.89 -20.96 4.19
CA VAL A 13 16.16 -20.50 4.78
C VAL A 13 15.91 -19.78 6.12
N HIS A 14 14.89 -18.92 6.22
CA HIS A 14 14.56 -18.26 7.47
C HIS A 14 14.12 -19.26 8.57
N SER A 15 13.37 -20.31 8.20
CA SER A 15 13.03 -21.41 9.11
C SER A 15 14.23 -22.26 9.51
N ILE A 16 15.17 -22.50 8.60
CA ILE A 16 16.41 -23.26 8.87
C ILE A 16 17.32 -22.45 9.80
N VAL A 17 17.47 -21.14 9.58
CA VAL A 17 18.26 -20.25 10.45
C VAL A 17 17.63 -20.15 11.84
N LYS A 18 16.30 -20.03 11.96
CA LYS A 18 15.61 -20.10 13.26
C LYS A 18 15.84 -21.42 13.98
N ARG A 19 15.81 -22.56 13.28
CA ARG A 19 16.14 -23.87 13.87
C ARG A 19 17.60 -23.98 14.30
N LEU A 20 18.54 -23.46 13.53
CA LEU A 20 19.97 -23.44 13.88
C LEU A 20 20.27 -22.55 15.09
N HIS A 21 19.56 -21.43 15.25
CA HIS A 21 19.70 -20.55 16.41
C HIS A 21 19.15 -21.19 17.70
N ILE A 22 18.09 -21.99 17.60
CA ILE A 22 17.50 -22.74 18.73
C ILE A 22 18.42 -23.90 19.18
N SER A 23 19.07 -24.60 18.24
CA SER A 23 19.99 -25.70 18.57
C SER A 23 21.26 -25.27 19.31
N ARG A 24 21.64 -23.98 19.26
CA ARG A 24 22.86 -23.45 19.89
C ARG A 24 22.70 -23.13 21.38
N TRP A 25 21.47 -23.12 21.92
CA TRP A 25 21.20 -22.77 23.33
C TRP A 25 21.08 -23.97 24.29
N ASN A 26 21.23 -25.22 23.82
CA ASN A 26 21.01 -26.41 24.65
C ASN A 26 22.25 -27.30 24.90
N GLN A 27 23.47 -26.75 24.83
CA GLN A 27 24.66 -27.46 25.29
C GLN A 27 25.27 -26.75 26.50
N GLY A 28 24.79 -27.16 27.68
CA GLY A 28 25.38 -26.86 28.97
C GLY A 28 26.80 -27.39 29.06
N THR A 29 27.64 -26.56 29.64
CA THR A 29 29.08 -26.71 29.85
C THR A 29 29.40 -27.80 30.87
N HIS A 30 30.18 -28.83 30.50
CA HIS A 30 30.92 -29.64 31.47
C HIS A 30 32.41 -29.57 31.15
N LEU A 31 33.16 -28.95 32.06
CA LEU A 31 34.61 -28.77 32.01
C LEU A 31 35.35 -30.11 32.16
N GLN A 32 36.33 -30.37 31.28
CA GLN A 32 37.44 -31.27 31.60
C GLN A 32 38.77 -30.80 30.97
N LYS A 33 39.82 -30.86 31.79
CA LYS A 33 41.17 -30.28 31.69
C LYS A 33 42.06 -30.95 30.59
N PRO A 34 43.09 -30.29 30.04
CA PRO A 34 43.83 -30.79 28.88
C PRO A 34 45.07 -31.61 29.28
N SER A 35 45.39 -32.65 28.49
CA SER A 35 46.72 -33.26 28.47
C SER A 35 47.07 -33.82 27.10
N HIS A 36 48.22 -33.36 26.61
CA HIS A 36 49.09 -33.94 25.57
C HIS A 36 48.73 -33.81 24.08
N ILE A 37 49.71 -33.25 23.35
CA ILE A 37 49.72 -32.82 21.95
C ILE A 37 50.08 -34.01 21.04
N ASN A 38 49.40 -34.13 19.89
CA ASN A 38 50.00 -34.50 18.60
C ASN A 38 49.19 -33.90 17.43
N PRO A 39 49.83 -33.57 16.29
CA PRO A 39 49.32 -32.61 15.32
C PRO A 39 48.57 -33.30 14.18
N ALA A 40 47.28 -33.04 14.06
CA ALA A 40 46.57 -33.19 12.80
C ALA A 40 45.35 -32.28 12.84
N MET A 41 45.48 -31.09 12.27
CA MET A 41 44.32 -30.32 11.85
C MET A 41 43.84 -30.88 10.50
N PRO A 42 42.60 -31.37 10.37
CA PRO A 42 41.89 -31.35 9.10
C PRO A 42 40.77 -30.29 9.12
N PHE A 43 40.78 -29.37 10.09
CA PHE A 43 39.69 -28.39 10.24
C PHE A 43 39.85 -27.14 9.34
N LEU A 44 41.03 -26.90 8.78
CA LEU A 44 41.33 -25.66 8.05
C LEU A 44 41.12 -25.78 6.52
N SER A 45 41.09 -26.99 5.94
CA SER A 45 41.00 -27.19 4.48
C SER A 45 39.61 -26.94 3.89
N LYS A 46 38.56 -26.97 4.72
CA LYS A 46 37.16 -26.76 4.30
C LYS A 46 36.63 -25.36 4.61
N LEU A 47 37.37 -24.57 5.40
CA LEU A 47 37.02 -23.18 5.72
C LEU A 47 36.79 -22.31 4.46
N PRO A 48 37.64 -22.33 3.43
CA PRO A 48 37.43 -21.48 2.25
C PRO A 48 36.20 -21.91 1.44
N LEU A 49 35.89 -23.21 1.38
CA LEU A 49 34.70 -23.73 0.70
C LEU A 49 33.42 -23.31 1.44
N VAL A 50 33.42 -23.39 2.78
CA VAL A 50 32.29 -22.96 3.61
C VAL A 50 32.07 -21.45 3.50
N LEU A 51 33.14 -20.64 3.49
CA LEU A 51 33.06 -19.19 3.32
C LEU A 51 32.58 -18.81 1.90
N PHE A 52 33.03 -19.53 0.86
CA PHE A 52 32.59 -19.32 -0.52
C PHE A 52 31.13 -19.71 -0.73
N LEU A 53 30.69 -20.86 -0.18
CA LEU A 53 29.28 -21.24 -0.21
C LEU A 53 28.43 -20.24 0.58
N SER A 54 28.89 -19.79 1.74
CA SER A 54 28.17 -18.78 2.55
C SER A 54 28.05 -17.45 1.80
N SER A 55 29.08 -17.01 1.06
CA SER A 55 28.98 -15.78 0.27
C SER A 55 28.02 -15.93 -0.91
N LEU A 56 27.98 -17.09 -1.59
CA LEU A 56 27.01 -17.36 -2.66
C LEU A 56 25.55 -17.33 -2.14
N PHE A 57 25.32 -17.84 -0.92
CA PHE A 57 24.01 -17.76 -0.27
C PHE A 57 23.64 -16.32 0.14
N LEU A 58 24.60 -15.49 0.53
CA LEU A 58 24.36 -14.08 0.83
C LEU A 58 23.93 -13.28 -0.43
N HIS A 59 24.57 -13.52 -1.58
CA HIS A 59 24.20 -12.84 -2.83
C HIS A 59 22.83 -13.31 -3.38
N ALA A 60 22.38 -14.52 -3.03
CA ALA A 60 21.07 -15.03 -3.42
C ALA A 60 19.91 -14.45 -2.57
N ALA A 61 20.21 -13.77 -1.46
CA ALA A 61 19.21 -13.25 -0.52
C ALA A 61 18.80 -11.79 -0.78
N ILE A 62 19.45 -11.09 -1.72
CA ILE A 62 19.08 -9.72 -2.09
C ILE A 62 18.08 -9.81 -3.25
N ALA A 63 16.80 -9.98 -2.92
CA ALA A 63 15.72 -9.92 -3.90
C ALA A 63 15.08 -8.54 -3.83
N GLU A 64 15.36 -7.70 -4.83
CA GLU A 64 14.68 -6.41 -4.99
C GLU A 64 13.21 -6.65 -5.35
N LEU A 65 12.30 -6.05 -4.58
CA LEU A 65 10.87 -5.99 -4.88
C LEU A 65 10.63 -4.98 -6.02
N VAL A 66 10.23 -5.51 -7.18
CA VAL A 66 9.90 -4.75 -8.40
C VAL A 66 8.46 -5.06 -8.78
N CYS A 67 7.63 -4.04 -9.02
CA CYS A 67 6.18 -4.23 -9.22
C CYS A 67 5.86 -5.10 -10.44
N GLU A 68 6.58 -4.90 -11.54
CA GLU A 68 6.39 -5.62 -12.81
C GLU A 68 6.67 -7.12 -12.70
N ASN A 69 7.36 -7.52 -11.62
CA ASN A 69 7.67 -8.90 -11.30
C ASN A 69 6.61 -9.55 -10.39
N LEU A 70 5.72 -8.78 -9.77
CA LEU A 70 4.67 -9.31 -8.89
C LEU A 70 3.54 -9.96 -9.69
N PRO A 71 2.94 -11.04 -9.17
CA PRO A 71 1.71 -11.55 -9.73
C PRO A 71 0.54 -10.59 -9.46
N ASN A 72 -0.42 -10.56 -10.38
CA ASN A 72 -1.56 -9.62 -10.33
C ASN A 72 -2.34 -9.68 -9.01
N ASN A 73 -2.45 -10.86 -8.40
CA ASN A 73 -3.17 -11.07 -7.15
C ASN A 73 -2.43 -10.57 -5.89
N VAL A 74 -1.25 -9.97 -6.00
CA VAL A 74 -0.57 -9.28 -4.89
C VAL A 74 -0.03 -7.90 -5.31
N CYS A 75 -0.31 -7.48 -6.55
CA CYS A 75 0.18 -6.22 -7.11
C CYS A 75 -0.37 -5.02 -6.34
N ALA A 76 -1.70 -4.93 -6.23
CA ALA A 76 -2.33 -3.82 -5.52
C ALA A 76 -1.90 -3.78 -4.05
N PHE A 77 -1.68 -2.57 -3.54
CA PHE A 77 -1.22 -2.29 -2.18
C PHE A 77 0.20 -2.80 -1.86
N SER A 78 1.03 -3.04 -2.88
CA SER A 78 2.46 -3.29 -2.71
C SER A 78 3.30 -2.02 -2.91
N ILE A 79 4.49 -2.00 -2.33
CA ILE A 79 5.48 -0.93 -2.45
C ILE A 79 6.83 -1.55 -2.87
N SER A 80 7.38 -1.07 -3.98
CA SER A 80 8.69 -1.48 -4.49
C SER A 80 9.83 -1.13 -3.55
N SER A 81 11.00 -1.67 -3.83
CA SER A 81 12.26 -1.29 -3.16
C SER A 81 12.63 0.17 -3.41
N SER A 82 12.17 0.73 -4.52
CA SER A 82 12.30 2.16 -4.83
C SER A 82 11.31 3.05 -4.06
N GLY A 83 10.51 2.47 -3.16
CA GLY A 83 9.54 3.21 -2.33
C GLY A 83 8.33 3.70 -3.11
N LYS A 84 8.01 3.10 -4.25
CA LYS A 84 6.89 3.50 -5.11
C LYS A 84 5.77 2.48 -5.03
N ARG A 85 4.51 2.94 -5.07
CA ARG A 85 3.33 2.05 -5.03
C ARG A 85 3.22 1.24 -6.32
N CYS A 86 2.83 -0.01 -6.21
CA CYS A 86 2.47 -0.86 -7.34
C CYS A 86 0.99 -0.67 -7.69
N LEU A 87 0.69 -0.59 -8.99
CA LEU A 87 -0.65 -0.37 -9.53
C LEU A 87 -0.99 -1.47 -10.55
N LEU A 88 -2.22 -1.97 -10.48
CA LEU A 88 -2.75 -2.87 -11.49
C LEU A 88 -3.37 -2.05 -12.61
N GLU A 89 -2.90 -2.25 -13.83
CA GLU A 89 -3.38 -1.60 -15.05
C GLU A 89 -3.97 -2.61 -16.01
N THR A 90 -4.91 -2.16 -16.84
CA THR A 90 -5.45 -2.94 -17.95
C THR A 90 -4.60 -2.72 -19.19
N SER A 91 -4.13 -3.80 -19.80
CA SER A 91 -3.60 -3.83 -21.17
C SER A 91 -4.57 -4.56 -22.09
N VAL A 92 -4.80 -4.01 -23.29
CA VAL A 92 -5.59 -4.66 -24.33
C VAL A 92 -4.67 -5.59 -25.11
N ALA A 93 -4.91 -6.90 -25.08
CA ALA A 93 -4.23 -7.82 -25.99
C ALA A 93 -4.71 -7.55 -27.42
N CYS A 94 -3.75 -7.37 -28.35
CA CYS A 94 -4.05 -7.07 -29.76
C CYS A 94 -4.87 -8.17 -30.45
N ASP A 95 -4.77 -9.40 -29.97
CA ASP A 95 -5.51 -10.53 -30.50
C ASP A 95 -6.79 -10.73 -29.67
N HIS A 96 -7.94 -10.42 -30.25
CA HIS A 96 -9.30 -10.72 -29.74
C HIS A 96 -9.89 -9.82 -28.65
N GLY A 97 -9.28 -8.67 -28.32
CA GLY A 97 -9.88 -7.72 -27.35
C GLY A 97 -9.95 -8.26 -25.93
N LYS A 98 -9.10 -9.24 -25.61
CA LYS A 98 -8.99 -9.80 -24.27
C LYS A 98 -8.27 -8.80 -23.36
N VAL A 99 -8.94 -8.43 -22.27
CA VAL A 99 -8.37 -7.59 -21.20
C VAL A 99 -7.34 -8.43 -20.44
N GLU A 100 -6.09 -8.00 -20.44
CA GLU A 100 -5.02 -8.54 -19.61
C GLU A 100 -4.64 -7.52 -18.55
N TYR A 101 -4.29 -7.98 -17.34
CA TYR A 101 -3.84 -7.10 -16.27
C TYR A 101 -2.33 -7.12 -16.16
N GLN A 102 -1.74 -5.95 -16.00
CA GLN A 102 -0.31 -5.76 -15.79
C GLN A 102 -0.06 -5.01 -14.50
N CYS A 103 0.90 -5.49 -13.71
CA CYS A 103 1.38 -4.75 -12.56
C CYS A 103 2.47 -3.77 -12.98
N LYS A 104 2.34 -2.50 -12.58
CA LYS A 104 3.34 -1.46 -12.86
C LYS A 104 3.69 -0.66 -11.62
N THR A 105 4.89 -0.09 -11.65
CA THR A 105 5.34 0.86 -10.63
C THR A 105 4.75 2.24 -10.90
N SER A 106 4.08 2.82 -9.92
CA SER A 106 3.56 4.20 -10.01
C SER A 106 4.65 5.25 -9.86
N GLU A 107 4.34 6.50 -10.17
CA GLU A 107 5.25 7.63 -9.95
C GLU A 107 5.21 8.17 -8.52
N VAL A 108 4.24 7.72 -7.71
CA VAL A 108 4.00 8.22 -6.35
C VAL A 108 4.93 7.53 -5.36
N LEU A 109 5.78 8.33 -4.73
CA LEU A 109 6.66 7.89 -3.63
C LEU A 109 5.87 7.78 -2.33
N VAL A 110 6.06 6.66 -1.64
CA VAL A 110 5.54 6.43 -0.29
C VAL A 110 6.58 6.91 0.71
N ASN A 111 6.11 7.63 1.73
CA ASN A 111 6.98 8.11 2.78
C ASN A 111 7.28 6.98 3.80
N GLY A 112 8.55 6.67 4.00
CA GLY A 112 9.01 5.83 5.11
C GLY A 112 8.70 4.33 5.02
N ILE A 113 8.14 3.84 3.91
CA ILE A 113 7.86 2.42 3.68
C ILE A 113 8.47 2.01 2.32
N THR A 114 9.23 0.91 2.32
CA THR A 114 9.83 0.31 1.12
C THR A 114 9.74 -1.20 1.23
N GLU A 115 9.74 -1.91 0.09
CA GLU A 115 9.75 -3.38 0.04
C GLU A 115 8.60 -4.04 0.85
N TYR A 116 7.39 -3.50 0.71
CA TYR A 116 6.24 -3.91 1.52
C TYR A 116 5.11 -4.47 0.66
N ILE A 117 4.49 -5.56 1.12
CA ILE A 117 3.29 -6.14 0.51
C ILE A 117 2.21 -6.18 1.59
N GLU A 118 1.08 -5.53 1.34
CA GLU A 118 -0.04 -5.57 2.27
C GLU A 118 -0.59 -6.98 2.43
N THR A 119 -1.05 -7.32 3.64
CA THR A 119 -1.58 -8.66 3.94
C THR A 119 -3.04 -8.81 3.51
N ASP A 120 -3.48 -10.05 3.26
CA ASP A 120 -4.90 -10.32 2.95
C ASP A 120 -5.83 -9.94 4.10
N LYS A 121 -5.35 -10.06 5.34
CA LYS A 121 -6.08 -9.58 6.53
C LYS A 121 -6.36 -8.08 6.43
N CYS A 122 -5.40 -7.31 5.96
CA CYS A 122 -5.57 -5.86 5.79
C CYS A 122 -6.47 -5.50 4.62
N VAL A 123 -6.36 -6.23 3.50
CA VAL A 123 -7.27 -6.09 2.36
C VAL A 123 -8.72 -6.30 2.80
N GLU A 124 -8.97 -7.38 3.55
CA GLU A 124 -10.31 -7.70 4.09
C GLU A 124 -10.79 -6.65 5.11
N ALA A 125 -9.97 -6.31 6.11
CA ALA A 125 -10.34 -5.36 7.15
C ALA A 125 -10.66 -3.96 6.60
N CYS A 126 -9.93 -3.52 5.57
CA CYS A 126 -10.14 -2.23 4.93
C CYS A 126 -11.22 -2.23 3.85
N GLY A 127 -11.73 -3.41 3.46
CA GLY A 127 -12.78 -3.50 2.45
C GLY A 127 -12.34 -3.17 1.04
N VAL A 128 -11.08 -3.42 0.74
CA VAL A 128 -10.52 -3.19 -0.58
C VAL A 128 -10.31 -4.52 -1.30
N GLU A 129 -10.10 -4.47 -2.61
CA GLU A 129 -9.86 -5.67 -3.41
C GLU A 129 -8.51 -5.61 -4.12
N ARG A 130 -7.85 -6.76 -4.28
CA ARG A 130 -6.51 -6.82 -4.90
C ARG A 130 -6.51 -6.68 -6.42
N ASN A 131 -7.67 -6.91 -7.04
CA ASN A 131 -7.89 -6.90 -8.49
C ASN A 131 -8.54 -5.59 -8.96
N THR A 132 -8.54 -4.55 -8.14
CA THR A 132 -9.01 -3.22 -8.57
C THR A 132 -8.01 -2.61 -9.54
N VAL A 133 -8.50 -2.18 -10.71
CA VAL A 133 -7.70 -1.42 -11.69
C VAL A 133 -7.84 0.05 -11.39
N GLY A 134 -6.71 0.71 -11.17
CA GLY A 134 -6.71 2.06 -10.63
C GLY A 134 -7.29 2.12 -9.21
N ILE A 135 -7.11 3.25 -8.56
CA ILE A 135 -7.67 3.50 -7.23
C ILE A 135 -8.46 4.80 -7.36
N SER A 136 -9.78 4.69 -7.28
CA SER A 136 -10.66 5.86 -7.28
C SER A 136 -10.86 6.36 -5.86
N SER A 137 -10.96 7.66 -5.73
CA SER A 137 -11.32 8.35 -4.50
C SER A 137 -12.82 8.24 -4.16
N ASP A 138 -13.65 7.75 -5.09
CA ASP A 138 -15.09 7.51 -4.86
C ASP A 138 -15.38 6.60 -3.66
N ALA A 139 -14.44 5.73 -3.28
CA ALA A 139 -14.56 4.89 -2.09
C ALA A 139 -14.65 5.69 -0.78
N LEU A 140 -14.15 6.93 -0.75
CA LEU A 140 -14.30 7.84 0.40
C LEU A 140 -15.72 8.44 0.49
N LEU A 141 -16.47 8.37 -0.61
CA LEU A 141 -17.85 8.81 -0.67
C LEU A 141 -18.82 7.68 -0.29
N ASP A 142 -18.47 6.41 -0.48
CA ASP A 142 -19.33 5.31 -0.03
C ASP A 142 -19.28 5.14 1.51
N PRO A 143 -20.41 5.30 2.23
CA PRO A 143 -20.45 5.14 3.68
C PRO A 143 -20.02 3.74 4.14
N LYS A 144 -20.26 2.71 3.32
CA LYS A 144 -19.89 1.33 3.67
C LYS A 144 -18.38 1.14 3.55
N ALA A 145 -17.76 1.54 2.44
CA ALA A 145 -16.31 1.53 2.28
C ALA A 145 -15.62 2.38 3.36
N THR A 146 -16.13 3.58 3.64
CA THR A 146 -15.62 4.46 4.70
C THR A 146 -15.72 3.80 6.07
N ALA A 147 -16.81 3.08 6.38
CA ALA A 147 -16.93 2.34 7.64
C ALA A 147 -15.84 1.26 7.80
N MET A 148 -15.51 0.54 6.73
CA MET A 148 -14.49 -0.52 6.75
C MET A 148 -13.09 0.08 6.89
N LEU A 149 -12.79 1.12 6.10
CA LEU A 149 -11.53 1.88 6.18
C LEU A 149 -11.28 2.49 7.57
N CYS A 150 -12.33 3.02 8.20
CA CYS A 150 -12.25 3.66 9.52
C CYS A 150 -12.41 2.69 10.70
N SER A 151 -12.58 1.39 10.42
CA SER A 151 -12.57 0.34 11.44
C SER A 151 -11.22 0.29 12.17
N PRO A 152 -11.16 -0.08 13.46
CA PRO A 152 -9.89 -0.20 14.17
C PRO A 152 -8.91 -1.16 13.49
N ASP A 153 -9.43 -2.29 12.98
CA ASP A 153 -8.63 -3.33 12.33
C ASP A 153 -7.96 -2.84 11.05
N CYS A 154 -8.59 -1.93 10.29
CA CYS A 154 -7.95 -1.29 9.15
C CYS A 154 -7.08 -0.10 9.60
N TYR A 155 -7.72 0.90 10.23
CA TYR A 155 -7.13 2.21 10.46
C TYR A 155 -5.85 2.18 11.31
N GLN A 156 -5.74 1.21 12.22
CA GLN A 156 -4.59 1.11 13.13
C GLN A 156 -3.57 0.04 12.71
N MET A 157 -3.98 -0.97 11.93
CA MET A 157 -3.15 -2.15 11.67
C MET A 157 -2.69 -2.27 10.22
N CYS A 158 -3.21 -1.43 9.31
CA CYS A 158 -2.96 -1.51 7.88
C CYS A 158 -2.37 -0.20 7.33
N PRO A 159 -1.14 0.16 7.75
CA PRO A 159 -0.58 1.50 7.54
C PRO A 159 -0.45 1.88 6.07
N ASN A 160 -0.19 0.94 5.17
CA ASN A 160 0.02 1.26 3.76
C ASN A 160 -1.29 1.53 2.99
N ILE A 161 -2.38 0.78 3.28
CA ILE A 161 -3.73 1.12 2.79
C ILE A 161 -4.18 2.45 3.39
N VAL A 162 -3.99 2.66 4.69
CA VAL A 162 -4.42 3.90 5.36
C VAL A 162 -3.66 5.11 4.82
N ASP A 163 -2.35 5.02 4.63
CA ASP A 163 -1.54 6.10 4.02
C ASP A 163 -2.03 6.42 2.60
N LEU A 164 -2.39 5.42 1.80
CA LEU A 164 -2.92 5.64 0.47
C LEU A 164 -4.21 6.47 0.51
N TYR A 165 -5.20 6.06 1.32
CA TYR A 165 -6.47 6.77 1.41
C TYR A 165 -6.36 8.12 2.12
N PHE A 166 -5.40 8.26 3.03
CA PHE A 166 -5.09 9.55 3.64
C PHE A 166 -4.61 10.55 2.57
N ASN A 167 -3.68 10.12 1.72
CA ASN A 167 -3.17 10.94 0.64
C ASN A 167 -4.21 11.20 -0.46
N LEU A 168 -5.08 10.24 -0.77
CA LEU A 168 -6.21 10.43 -1.69
C LEU A 168 -7.18 11.48 -1.14
N ALA A 169 -7.59 11.36 0.13
CA ALA A 169 -8.46 12.33 0.77
C ALA A 169 -7.85 13.74 0.73
N ALA A 170 -6.55 13.86 1.05
CA ALA A 170 -5.84 15.13 0.98
C ALA A 170 -5.80 15.71 -0.44
N GLY A 171 -5.64 14.85 -1.46
CA GLY A 171 -5.69 15.24 -2.87
C GLY A 171 -7.06 15.78 -3.30
N GLU A 172 -8.13 15.37 -2.63
CA GLU A 172 -9.50 15.87 -2.84
C GLU A 172 -9.86 17.06 -1.93
N GLY A 173 -8.92 17.55 -1.12
CA GLY A 173 -9.17 18.62 -0.15
C GLY A 173 -9.86 18.16 1.14
N GLY A 174 -9.95 16.85 1.37
CA GLY A 174 -10.44 16.24 2.60
C GLY A 174 -9.33 15.86 3.57
N TYR A 175 -9.73 15.38 4.75
CA TYR A 175 -8.82 14.84 5.76
C TYR A 175 -9.42 13.54 6.31
N LEU A 176 -8.73 12.42 6.08
CA LEU A 176 -9.24 11.09 6.42
C LEU A 176 -9.59 10.93 7.92
N PRO A 177 -8.79 11.45 8.88
CA PRO A 177 -9.14 11.34 10.30
C PRO A 177 -10.48 12.01 10.65
N ASP A 178 -10.77 13.18 10.07
CA ASP A 178 -12.05 13.87 10.27
C ASP A 178 -13.21 13.07 9.69
N LEU A 179 -13.01 12.45 8.51
CA LEU A 179 -13.99 11.56 7.90
C LEU A 179 -14.28 10.37 8.82
N CYS A 180 -13.25 9.76 9.40
CA CYS A 180 -13.40 8.65 10.33
C CYS A 180 -14.06 9.05 11.66
N GLU A 181 -13.80 10.25 12.17
CA GLU A 181 -14.50 10.78 13.34
C GLU A 181 -16.00 10.98 13.06
N LYS A 182 -16.33 11.61 11.92
CA LYS A 182 -17.72 11.79 11.48
C LYS A 182 -18.43 10.46 11.28
N GLN A 183 -17.75 9.48 10.68
CA GLN A 183 -18.29 8.14 10.47
C GLN A 183 -18.60 7.43 11.79
N ARG A 184 -17.76 7.58 12.82
CA ARG A 184 -18.00 7.00 14.15
C ARG A 184 -19.11 7.73 14.91
N ALA A 185 -19.17 9.04 14.78
CA ALA A 185 -20.18 9.86 15.46
C ALA A 185 -21.57 9.69 14.84
N ASN A 186 -21.68 9.65 13.50
CA ASN A 186 -22.94 9.57 12.77
C ASN A 186 -22.77 8.89 11.39
N PRO A 187 -22.84 7.54 11.31
CA PRO A 187 -22.67 6.80 10.06
C PRO A 187 -23.61 7.21 8.92
N HIS A 188 -24.75 7.83 9.24
CA HIS A 188 -25.77 8.25 8.26
C HIS A 188 -25.62 9.69 7.74
N ARG A 189 -24.76 10.54 8.33
CA ARG A 189 -24.68 11.99 8.00
C ARG A 189 -23.35 12.41 7.37
N SER A 190 -22.38 11.52 7.26
CA SER A 190 -20.99 11.79 6.85
C SER A 190 -20.82 12.34 5.42
N MET A 191 -21.86 12.28 4.59
CA MET A 191 -21.79 12.47 3.14
C MET A 191 -22.08 13.87 2.59
N SER A 192 -22.62 14.81 3.37
CA SER A 192 -23.04 16.11 2.83
C SER A 192 -22.00 17.22 2.92
N GLU A 193 -20.90 17.04 3.68
CA GLU A 193 -19.97 18.13 4.01
C GLU A 193 -18.71 18.17 3.14
N LEU A 194 -18.35 17.09 2.45
CA LEU A 194 -17.18 17.06 1.55
C LEU A 194 -17.36 17.92 0.28
N LEU A 195 -18.60 18.24 -0.09
CA LEU A 195 -18.93 19.12 -1.22
C LEU A 195 -19.37 20.54 -0.80
N GLY A 196 -19.33 20.86 0.51
CA GLY A 196 -20.01 22.04 1.07
C GLY A 196 -19.14 23.21 1.50
N SER A 197 -17.81 23.08 1.58
CA SER A 197 -16.95 24.16 2.10
C SER A 197 -16.46 25.13 1.02
N GLY A 198 -17.37 25.58 0.17
CA GLY A 198 -17.27 26.89 -0.46
C GLY A 198 -17.87 27.92 0.49
N VAL A 199 -17.04 28.56 1.32
CA VAL A 199 -17.48 29.61 2.26
C VAL A 199 -17.94 30.83 1.45
N ALA A 200 -19.25 30.90 1.18
CA ALA A 200 -19.91 32.15 0.80
C ALA A 200 -20.48 32.81 2.07
N PRO A 201 -20.15 34.09 2.38
CA PRO A 201 -20.71 34.78 3.53
C PRO A 201 -22.24 34.91 3.36
N GLY A 202 -23.01 34.33 4.27
CA GLY A 202 -24.47 34.47 4.29
C GLY A 202 -24.90 35.90 4.69
N PRO A 203 -25.99 36.45 4.13
CA PRO A 203 -26.50 37.75 4.56
C PRO A 203 -27.31 37.61 5.86
N ILE A 204 -26.99 38.51 6.79
CA ILE A 204 -27.74 38.83 8.01
C ILE A 204 -29.21 39.15 7.71
N SER A 205 -30.11 38.48 8.43
CA SER A 205 -31.55 38.73 8.41
C SER A 205 -31.89 39.98 9.22
N GLY A 206 -32.60 40.93 8.59
CA GLY A 206 -33.09 42.15 9.24
C GLY A 206 -34.23 42.80 8.47
N SER A 207 -35.46 42.28 8.64
CA SER A 207 -36.81 42.86 8.51
C SER A 207 -37.21 43.83 7.34
N PRO A 208 -38.52 43.94 7.00
CA PRO A 208 -38.98 44.35 5.69
C PRO A 208 -39.30 45.86 5.57
N SER A 209 -39.00 46.47 4.43
CA SER A 209 -39.68 47.71 3.99
C SER A 209 -39.66 47.88 2.48
N ARG A 210 -40.69 48.58 2.00
CA ARG A 210 -41.24 48.59 0.63
C ARG A 210 -40.45 49.42 -0.38
N LYS A 211 -40.78 49.12 -1.66
CA LYS A 211 -40.62 49.91 -2.91
C LYS A 211 -39.16 50.00 -3.38
N LEU A 212 -38.83 49.95 -4.66
CA LEU A 212 -39.48 50.48 -5.86
C LEU A 212 -38.80 49.84 -7.10
N TYR A 213 -39.40 50.01 -8.28
CA TYR A 213 -38.95 49.55 -9.61
C TYR A 213 -37.42 49.65 -9.85
N GLU A 214 -36.85 48.75 -10.67
CA GLU A 214 -36.27 49.11 -11.98
C GLU A 214 -35.88 47.85 -12.79
N THR A 215 -36.34 47.85 -14.03
CA THR A 215 -36.10 46.90 -15.13
C THR A 215 -34.72 47.05 -15.77
N VAL A 216 -34.41 46.15 -16.73
CA VAL A 216 -33.52 46.28 -17.93
C VAL A 216 -32.31 45.31 -17.91
N PRO A 217 -31.90 44.67 -19.03
CA PRO A 217 -32.52 43.51 -19.69
C PRO A 217 -31.51 42.39 -20.02
N LEU A 218 -31.98 41.34 -20.70
CA LEU A 218 -31.19 40.29 -21.35
C LEU A 218 -30.43 40.81 -22.58
N TYR A 219 -29.15 40.45 -22.71
CA TYR A 219 -28.41 40.49 -23.98
C TYR A 219 -27.86 39.10 -24.27
N ILE A 220 -28.33 38.52 -25.38
CA ILE A 220 -27.83 37.29 -26.01
C ILE A 220 -26.62 37.68 -26.86
N SER A 221 -25.53 36.92 -26.77
CA SER A 221 -24.40 37.01 -27.72
C SER A 221 -24.38 35.76 -28.58
N GLU A 222 -24.76 35.94 -29.84
CA GLU A 222 -24.55 34.97 -30.92
C GLU A 222 -23.12 35.13 -31.45
N ALA A 223 -22.39 34.02 -31.58
CA ALA A 223 -21.12 33.98 -32.29
C ALA A 223 -21.15 32.81 -33.28
N ALA A 224 -21.40 33.14 -34.55
CA ALA A 224 -21.18 32.24 -35.68
C ALA A 224 -19.68 32.19 -36.02
N ALA A 225 -19.14 30.98 -36.16
CA ALA A 225 -17.81 30.70 -36.69
C ALA A 225 -17.85 30.62 -38.23
N PRO A 226 -16.76 30.94 -38.95
CA PRO A 226 -16.68 30.71 -40.39
C PRO A 226 -16.02 29.37 -40.73
N LEU A 227 -16.65 28.64 -41.66
CA LEU A 227 -16.03 27.90 -42.76
C LEU A 227 -16.91 28.05 -44.00
#